data_AF-A0A961VZE5-F1
#
_entry.id   AF-A0A961VZE5-F1
#
_cell.length_a   1.000
_cell.length_b   1.000
_cell.length_c   1.000
_cell.angle_alpha   90.00
_cell.angle_beta   90.00
_cell.angle_gamma   90.00
#
_symmetry.space_group_name_H-M   'P 1'
#
loop_
_entity.id
_entity.type
_entity.pdbx_description
1 polymer ?
#
loop_
_entity_poly.entity_id
_entity_poly.type
_entity_poly.pdbx_seq_one_letter_code
_entity_poly.pdbx_strand_id
1 'polypeptide(L)'
;DDGGISRTFYDVSGTQTWSHYRVSSDANGATTGQITWMDDGGIWQTFVDVADQYTWDSYRVTRDANGAITDQTTWMDDDTRWVRHYDPYNTNDWTHWTAYYDSNSQLVSTTTVYDDGSMHIV
;
A
#
# COMPACT_ATOMS: atom_id res chain seq x y z
N ASP A 1 -12.31 -23.04 8.10
CA ASP A 1 -12.68 -22.37 6.85
C ASP A 1 -13.77 -21.39 7.22
N ASP A 2 -13.47 -20.10 7.14
CA ASP A 2 -14.35 -18.97 7.44
C ASP A 2 -15.25 -18.61 6.24
N GLY A 3 -15.20 -19.40 5.16
CA GLY A 3 -15.97 -19.17 3.96
C GLY A 3 -15.36 -18.14 3.02
N GLY A 4 -14.13 -17.71 3.27
CA GLY A 4 -13.41 -16.78 2.40
C GLY A 4 -13.23 -17.31 0.98
N ILE A 5 -13.38 -16.43 0.00
CA ILE A 5 -13.21 -16.74 -1.42
C ILE A 5 -11.93 -16.09 -1.91
N SER A 6 -11.12 -16.81 -2.70
CA SER A 6 -10.00 -16.21 -3.41
C SER A 6 -10.07 -16.47 -4.91
N ARG A 7 -9.70 -15.47 -5.71
CA ARG A 7 -9.66 -15.55 -7.18
C ARG A 7 -8.34 -15.00 -7.69
N THR A 8 -7.70 -15.72 -8.61
CA THR A 8 -6.43 -15.31 -9.22
C THR A 8 -6.64 -14.98 -10.69
N PHE A 9 -6.06 -13.88 -11.13
CA PHE A 9 -6.11 -13.38 -12.50
C PHE A 9 -4.68 -13.25 -13.02
N TYR A 10 -4.45 -13.73 -14.24
CA TYR A 10 -3.13 -13.78 -14.87
C TYR A 10 -3.09 -12.86 -16.09
N ASP A 11 -1.99 -12.12 -16.25
CA ASP A 11 -1.69 -11.46 -17.52
C ASP A 11 -0.98 -12.45 -18.45
N VAL A 12 -1.77 -13.26 -19.14
CA VAL A 12 -1.25 -14.26 -20.08
C VAL A 12 -0.55 -13.61 -21.29
N SER A 13 -0.91 -12.37 -21.62
CA SER A 13 -0.34 -11.63 -22.74
C SER A 13 0.98 -10.92 -22.43
N GLY A 14 1.31 -10.72 -21.15
CA GLY A 14 2.52 -10.00 -20.71
C GLY A 14 2.54 -8.54 -21.18
N THR A 15 1.38 -7.89 -21.17
CA THR A 15 1.22 -6.47 -21.59
C THR A 15 1.17 -5.51 -20.42
N GLN A 16 0.97 -6.02 -19.21
CA GLN A 16 0.92 -5.29 -17.97
C GLN A 16 2.30 -5.28 -17.32
N THR A 17 2.45 -4.51 -16.25
CA THR A 17 3.67 -4.51 -15.41
C THR A 17 3.64 -5.60 -14.32
N TRP A 18 2.61 -6.43 -14.32
CA TRP A 18 2.35 -7.47 -13.35
C TRP A 18 2.02 -8.79 -14.04
N SER A 19 2.44 -9.89 -13.42
CA SER A 19 2.24 -11.24 -13.94
C SER A 19 0.88 -11.80 -13.56
N HIS A 20 0.46 -11.57 -12.31
CA HIS A 20 -0.84 -11.98 -11.80
C HIS A 20 -1.21 -11.21 -10.53
N TYR A 21 -2.48 -11.28 -10.17
CA TYR A 21 -2.96 -10.81 -8.87
C TYR A 21 -4.02 -11.75 -8.32
N ARG A 22 -4.19 -11.72 -7.00
CA ARG A 22 -5.19 -12.49 -6.26
C ARG A 22 -6.04 -11.54 -5.44
N VAL A 23 -7.36 -11.67 -5.58
CA VAL A 23 -8.35 -10.97 -4.76
C VAL A 23 -8.87 -11.95 -3.71
N SER A 24 -8.94 -11.49 -2.47
CA SER A 24 -9.55 -12.19 -1.35
C SER A 24 -10.86 -11.50 -0.98
N SER A 25 -11.89 -12.28 -0.67
CA SER A 25 -13.20 -11.79 -0.26
C SER A 25 -13.73 -12.59 0.93
N ASP A 26 -14.58 -11.97 1.74
CA ASP A 26 -15.31 -12.65 2.80
C ASP A 26 -16.41 -13.58 2.24
N ALA A 27 -17.11 -14.29 3.14
CA ALA A 27 -18.20 -15.20 2.77
C ALA A 27 -19.41 -14.51 2.10
N ASN A 28 -19.54 -13.18 2.26
CA ASN A 28 -20.58 -12.38 1.64
C ASN A 28 -20.14 -11.81 0.27
N GLY A 29 -18.88 -12.04 -0.12
CA GLY A 29 -18.30 -11.57 -1.37
C GLY A 29 -17.68 -10.17 -1.30
N ALA A 30 -17.60 -9.55 -0.11
CA ALA A 30 -16.91 -8.28 0.06
C ALA A 30 -15.39 -8.48 0.00
N THR A 31 -14.68 -7.67 -0.79
CA THR A 31 -13.23 -7.77 -0.95
C THR A 31 -12.51 -7.36 0.34
N THR A 32 -11.71 -8.28 0.89
CA THR A 32 -10.90 -8.06 2.10
C THR A 32 -9.45 -7.70 1.78
N GLY A 33 -9.02 -7.92 0.54
CA GLY A 33 -7.70 -7.52 0.10
C GLY A 33 -7.32 -8.01 -1.30
N GLN A 34 -6.14 -7.59 -1.74
CA GLN A 34 -5.53 -8.00 -3.00
C GLN A 34 -4.02 -8.13 -2.85
N ILE A 35 -3.42 -9.12 -3.51
CA ILE A 35 -1.97 -9.21 -3.70
C ILE A 35 -1.69 -9.20 -5.20
N THR A 36 -0.80 -8.35 -5.68
CA THR A 36 -0.34 -8.26 -7.07
C THR A 36 1.16 -8.57 -7.13
N TRP A 37 1.54 -9.49 -8.00
CA TRP A 37 2.93 -9.86 -8.24
C TRP A 37 3.43 -9.20 -9.52
N MET A 38 4.39 -8.31 -9.37
CA MET A 38 4.98 -7.50 -10.44
C MET A 38 6.01 -8.32 -11.24
N ASP A 39 6.23 -7.95 -12.51
CA ASP A 39 7.19 -8.67 -13.37
C ASP A 39 8.65 -8.45 -12.95
N ASP A 40 8.94 -7.36 -12.26
CA ASP A 40 10.25 -7.06 -11.68
C ASP A 40 10.52 -7.83 -10.36
N GLY A 41 9.58 -8.68 -9.93
CA GLY A 41 9.65 -9.43 -8.67
C GLY A 41 9.06 -8.68 -7.47
N GLY A 42 8.64 -7.43 -7.62
CA GLY A 42 7.95 -6.66 -6.60
C GLY A 42 6.55 -7.22 -6.27
N ILE A 43 6.02 -6.79 -5.11
CA ILE A 43 4.68 -7.19 -4.65
C ILE A 43 3.93 -5.97 -4.14
N TRP A 44 2.68 -5.81 -4.57
CA TRP A 44 1.75 -4.85 -3.99
C TRP A 44 0.69 -5.60 -3.21
N GLN A 45 0.46 -5.22 -1.96
CA GLN A 45 -0.53 -5.87 -1.10
C GLN A 45 -1.48 -4.84 -0.49
N THR A 46 -2.77 -4.97 -0.82
CA THR A 46 -3.85 -4.12 -0.30
C THR A 46 -4.66 -4.89 0.73
N PHE A 47 -5.01 -4.22 1.82
CA PHE A 47 -5.92 -4.69 2.87
C PHE A 47 -7.09 -3.72 2.96
N VAL A 48 -8.29 -4.26 3.18
CA VAL A 48 -9.54 -3.48 3.25
C VAL A 48 -10.22 -3.77 4.57
N ASP A 49 -10.63 -2.71 5.28
CA ASP A 49 -11.45 -2.82 6.48
C ASP A 49 -12.93 -2.92 6.13
N VAL A 50 -13.32 -4.12 5.70
CA VAL A 50 -14.73 -4.40 5.35
C VAL A 50 -15.68 -4.19 6.53
N ALA A 51 -15.17 -4.29 7.76
CA ALA A 51 -15.98 -4.24 8.97
C ALA A 51 -16.07 -2.83 9.58
N ASP A 52 -15.39 -1.83 9.01
CA ASP A 52 -15.39 -0.44 9.48
C ASP A 52 -15.02 -0.35 10.98
N GLN A 53 -13.96 -1.07 11.36
CA GLN A 53 -13.46 -1.20 12.73
C GLN A 53 -12.31 -0.25 13.05
N TYR A 54 -11.63 0.27 12.04
CA TYR A 54 -10.52 1.20 12.12
C TYR A 54 -10.93 2.56 11.55
N THR A 55 -10.04 3.55 11.69
CA THR A 55 -10.24 4.89 11.09
C THR A 55 -9.77 4.96 9.64
N TRP A 56 -9.49 3.81 9.03
CA TRP A 56 -8.98 3.70 7.67
C TRP A 56 -9.81 2.68 6.91
N ASP A 57 -10.12 3.01 5.66
CA ASP A 57 -10.88 2.15 4.75
C ASP A 57 -9.97 1.04 4.21
N SER A 58 -8.75 1.43 3.80
CA SER A 58 -7.80 0.50 3.22
C SER A 58 -6.36 1.00 3.29
N TYR A 59 -5.41 0.08 3.18
CA TYR A 59 -4.02 0.43 2.98
C TYR A 59 -3.33 -0.53 2.02
N ARG A 60 -2.34 -0.01 1.30
CA ARG A 60 -1.49 -0.77 0.37
C ARG A 60 -0.04 -0.66 0.80
N VAL A 61 0.65 -1.79 0.83
CA VAL A 61 2.10 -1.90 1.03
C VAL A 61 2.74 -2.35 -0.27
N THR A 62 3.79 -1.65 -0.70
CA THR A 62 4.63 -2.02 -1.84
C THR A 62 5.94 -2.60 -1.33
N ARG A 63 6.35 -3.72 -1.90
CA ARG A 63 7.64 -4.35 -1.68
C ARG A 63 8.41 -4.48 -2.97
N ASP A 64 9.72 -4.30 -2.90
CA ASP A 64 10.61 -4.64 -4.01
C ASP A 64 10.87 -6.15 -4.11
N ALA A 65 11.69 -6.54 -5.10
CA ALA A 65 12.04 -7.93 -5.36
C ALA A 65 12.81 -8.62 -4.22
N ASN A 66 13.44 -7.86 -3.31
CA ASN A 66 14.11 -8.40 -2.13
C ASN A 66 13.15 -8.48 -0.92
N GLY A 67 11.90 -8.05 -1.08
CA GLY A 67 10.87 -8.05 -0.06
C GLY A 67 10.89 -6.82 0.86
N ALA A 68 11.77 -5.85 0.61
CA ALA A 68 11.85 -4.63 1.39
C ALA A 68 10.66 -3.71 1.09
N ILE A 69 10.07 -3.10 2.11
CA ILE A 69 8.96 -2.16 1.93
C ILE A 69 9.53 -0.86 1.36
N THR A 70 9.02 -0.43 0.22
CA THR A 70 9.40 0.85 -0.41
C THR A 70 8.35 1.91 -0.19
N ASP A 71 7.07 1.51 -0.11
CA ASP A 71 5.96 2.45 0.00
C ASP A 71 4.82 1.87 0.83
N GLN A 72 4.08 2.77 1.48
CA GLN A 72 2.76 2.49 2.03
C GLN A 72 1.80 3.63 1.72
N THR A 73 0.64 3.32 1.18
CA THR A 73 -0.47 4.27 1.05
C THR A 73 -1.60 3.82 1.96
N THR A 74 -2.20 4.74 2.70
CA THR A 74 -3.39 4.47 3.53
C THR A 74 -4.47 5.47 3.18
N TRP A 75 -5.65 4.96 2.87
CA TRP A 75 -6.87 5.73 2.62
C TRP A 75 -7.73 5.70 3.87
N MET A 76 -8.16 6.88 4.30
CA MET A 76 -8.94 7.10 5.51
C MET A 76 -10.43 7.17 5.19
N ASP A 77 -11.29 6.94 6.18
CA ASP A 77 -12.76 6.95 5.97
C ASP A 77 -13.32 8.34 5.63
N ASP A 78 -12.54 9.40 5.89
CA ASP A 78 -12.87 10.80 5.58
C ASP A 78 -12.34 11.26 4.21
N ASP A 79 -12.05 10.30 3.32
CA ASP A 79 -11.43 10.48 2.00
C ASP A 79 -10.02 11.09 2.02
N THR A 80 -9.43 11.37 3.18
CA THR A 80 -8.01 11.77 3.26
C THR A 80 -7.11 10.57 2.99
N ARG A 81 -5.85 10.82 2.64
CA ARG A 81 -4.86 9.75 2.54
C ARG A 81 -3.47 10.22 2.94
N TRP A 82 -2.61 9.27 3.26
CA TRP A 82 -1.18 9.52 3.30
C TRP A 82 -0.39 8.48 2.51
N VAL A 83 0.77 8.91 2.03
CA VAL A 83 1.73 8.06 1.31
C VAL A 83 3.07 8.20 2.00
N ARG A 84 3.62 7.08 2.47
CA ARG A 84 4.95 7.01 3.04
C ARG A 84 5.89 6.29 2.09
N HIS A 85 7.06 6.89 1.87
CA HIS A 85 8.15 6.33 1.10
C HIS A 85 9.29 5.98 2.06
N TYR A 86 9.81 4.77 1.98
CA TYR A 86 10.86 4.25 2.83
C TYR A 86 12.20 4.17 2.08
N ASP A 87 13.31 4.32 2.79
CA ASP A 87 14.66 4.03 2.29
C ASP A 87 15.23 2.76 2.92
N PRO A 88 14.77 1.56 2.50
CA PRO A 88 15.19 0.31 3.13
C PRO A 88 16.66 -0.02 2.94
N TYR A 89 17.36 0.67 2.03
CA TYR A 89 18.77 0.44 1.70
C TYR A 89 19.69 1.55 2.19
N ASN A 90 19.17 2.53 2.94
CA ASN A 90 19.92 3.63 3.53
C ASN A 90 20.77 4.39 2.49
N THR A 91 20.16 4.68 1.34
CA THR A 91 20.77 5.40 0.21
C THR A 91 20.69 6.91 0.31
N ASN A 92 19.88 7.42 1.25
CA ASN A 92 19.67 8.82 1.59
C ASN A 92 20.03 9.04 3.07
N ASP A 93 19.89 10.28 3.53
CA ASP A 93 20.06 10.67 4.95
C ASP A 93 18.76 10.55 5.76
N TRP A 94 17.69 10.03 5.14
CA TRP A 94 16.38 9.85 5.75
C TRP A 94 15.90 8.41 5.70
N THR A 95 15.15 8.03 6.73
CA THR A 95 14.58 6.70 6.89
C THR A 95 13.27 6.56 6.10
N HIS A 96 12.43 7.58 6.18
CA HIS A 96 11.21 7.70 5.39
C HIS A 96 10.72 9.14 5.30
N TRP A 97 9.88 9.42 4.32
CA TRP A 97 9.05 10.63 4.31
C TRP A 97 7.60 10.29 4.01
N THR A 98 6.67 11.08 4.54
CA THR A 98 5.22 10.89 4.41
C THR A 98 4.59 12.14 3.82
N ALA A 99 3.81 12.01 2.75
CA ALA A 99 2.93 13.05 2.23
C ALA A 99 1.49 12.82 2.69
N TYR A 100 0.82 13.89 3.13
CA TYR A 100 -0.57 13.89 3.56
C TYR A 100 -1.42 14.65 2.56
N TYR A 101 -2.55 14.05 2.17
CA TYR A 101 -3.47 14.60 1.19
C TYR A 101 -4.86 14.77 1.81
N ASP A 102 -5.53 15.86 1.47
CA ASP A 102 -6.93 16.08 1.83
C ASP A 102 -7.88 15.22 0.97
N SER A 103 -9.18 15.32 1.28
CA SER A 103 -10.26 14.62 0.55
C SER A 103 -10.37 15.03 -0.93
N ASN A 104 -9.78 16.15 -1.33
CA ASN A 104 -9.71 16.60 -2.73
C ASN A 104 -8.41 16.15 -3.41
N SER A 105 -7.64 15.24 -2.78
CA SER A 105 -6.32 14.80 -3.22
C SER A 105 -5.27 15.92 -3.34
N GLN A 106 -5.44 17.03 -2.62
CA GLN A 106 -4.44 18.10 -2.56
C GLN A 106 -3.42 17.79 -1.47
N LEU A 107 -2.12 17.98 -1.77
CA LEU A 107 -1.06 17.82 -0.78
C LEU A 107 -1.20 18.90 0.30
N VAL A 108 -1.34 18.49 1.55
CA VAL A 108 -1.50 19.37 2.72
C VAL A 108 -0.19 19.57 3.45
N SER A 109 0.58 18.50 3.63
CA SER A 109 1.87 18.54 4.32
C SER A 109 2.77 17.38 3.94
N THR A 110 4.06 17.52 4.22
CA THR A 110 5.01 16.42 4.22
C THR A 110 5.74 16.31 5.55
N THR A 111 6.18 15.12 5.91
CA THR A 111 7.01 14.86 7.09
C THR A 111 8.16 13.95 6.71
N THR A 112 9.39 14.39 6.91
CA THR A 112 10.61 13.59 6.70
C THR A 112 11.21 13.22 8.05
N VAL A 113 11.57 11.95 8.22
CA VAL A 113 12.28 11.44 9.40
C VAL A 113 13.68 11.01 8.97
N TYR A 114 14.70 11.65 9.55
CA TYR A 114 16.11 11.45 9.23
C TYR A 114 16.71 10.25 9.98
N ASP A 115 17.83 9.73 9.48
CA ASP A 115 18.54 8.58 10.10
C ASP A 115 19.04 8.88 11.52
N ASP A 116 19.27 10.17 11.83
CA ASP A 116 19.65 10.65 13.16
C ASP A 116 18.45 10.78 14.12
N GLY A 117 17.24 10.46 13.65
CA GLY A 117 15.98 10.56 14.39
C GLY A 117 15.36 11.95 14.41
N SER A 118 15.98 12.94 13.77
CA SER A 118 15.37 14.27 13.59
C SER A 118 14.19 14.22 12.61
N MET A 119 13.31 15.21 12.68
CA MET A 119 12.11 15.29 11.87
C MET A 119 11.91 16.69 11.31
N HIS A 120 11.50 16.77 10.05
CA HIS A 120 11.14 18.01 9.37
C HIS A 120 9.72 17.91 8.79
N ILE A 121 8.92 18.95 8.98
CA ILE A 121 7.54 19.05 8.48
C ILE A 121 7.43 20.29 7.59
N VAL A 122 6.82 20.14 6.42
CA VAL A 122 6.53 21.22 5.45
C VAL A 122 5.04 21.30 5.19
#